data_AF-A0A2M7QLX7-F1
#
_entry.id   AF-A0A2M7QLX7-F1
#
_cell.length_a   1.000
_cell.length_b   1.000
_cell.length_c   1.000
_cell.angle_alpha   90.00
_cell.angle_beta   90.00
_cell.angle_gamma   90.00
#
_symmetry.space_group_name_H-M   'P 1'
#
loop_
_entity.id
_entity.type
_entity.pdbx_description
1 polymer ?
#
loop_
_entity_poly.entity_id
_entity_poly.type
_entity_poly.pdbx_seq_one_letter_code
_entity_poly.pdbx_strand_id
1 'polypeptide(L)'
;MRPALLTASLAEGFDRMRLSRYGDAQWDLTPAVFRGNAPRSHASCDFAAIEHDDVRETLRAFLHARLNVDIPGRRSRIPPTRLRTVFHHARRFLEFVRLRRGAVDLPRVEQALLDDYARTLRDDRRRQPAAVAHLLDVVVDFHLYRERLPRGGLGFEPWGGGAATAAGFTVARVGGAVENRTPRMPEAVITPLLAWSLRYVTQFSHDIFAARAELLALEARRDALRAGEAGLADVERRRRHRDRLAAYFDRLRREGRSVPLWTNAHNGVVRDGPGDGDTTPPVNAHLLHLHMGVDVQVEPRFHVMLTTGEPAIVEQAIGALGVETGGFDTVPSAGPD
;
A
#
# COMPACT_ATOMS: atom_id res chain seq x y z
N MET A 1 25.50 16.03 16.75
CA MET A 1 25.59 15.49 15.37
C MET A 1 24.25 15.67 14.67
N ARG A 2 24.24 16.06 13.39
CA ARG A 2 23.03 16.38 12.61
C ARG A 2 22.22 15.09 12.30
N PRO A 3 20.89 15.05 12.52
CA PRO A 3 20.08 13.88 12.17
C PRO A 3 19.91 13.76 10.64
N ALA A 4 19.70 12.53 10.15
CA ALA A 4 19.49 12.27 8.72
C ALA A 4 18.16 12.88 8.21
N LEU A 5 17.15 12.92 9.08
CA LEU A 5 15.82 13.47 8.81
C LEU A 5 15.47 14.55 9.83
N LEU A 6 15.22 15.78 9.36
CA LEU A 6 15.08 16.98 10.21
C LEU A 6 13.62 17.32 10.55
N THR A 7 12.67 17.13 9.63
CA THR A 7 11.34 17.77 9.73
C THR A 7 10.15 16.83 9.54
N ALA A 8 10.36 15.55 9.24
CA ALA A 8 9.24 14.62 9.02
C ALA A 8 8.58 14.21 10.34
N SER A 9 7.27 13.98 10.33
CA SER A 9 6.55 13.37 11.45
C SER A 9 7.00 11.92 11.64
N LEU A 10 7.04 11.46 12.91
CA LEU A 10 7.44 10.11 13.29
C LEU A 10 6.25 9.34 13.86
N ALA A 11 6.34 8.02 13.89
CA ALA A 11 5.40 7.15 14.58
C ALA A 11 5.19 7.59 16.03
N GLU A 12 3.98 7.42 16.54
CA GLU A 12 3.60 7.81 17.89
C GLU A 12 4.51 7.15 18.93
N GLY A 13 5.03 7.94 19.87
CA GLY A 13 5.96 7.49 20.91
C GLY A 13 7.42 7.25 20.45
N PHE A 14 7.77 7.48 19.18
CA PHE A 14 9.15 7.29 18.73
C PHE A 14 10.05 8.49 19.10
N ASP A 15 11.12 8.22 19.87
CA ASP A 15 12.12 9.23 20.23
C ASP A 15 12.98 9.62 19.01
N ARG A 16 12.91 10.90 18.63
CA ARG A 16 13.68 11.50 17.52
C ARG A 16 15.19 11.36 17.71
N MET A 17 15.70 11.26 18.95
CA MET A 17 17.12 11.07 19.23
C MET A 17 17.65 9.70 18.80
N ARG A 18 16.75 8.72 18.60
CA ARG A 18 17.05 7.37 18.12
C ARG A 18 17.03 7.26 16.59
N LEU A 19 16.70 8.33 15.86
CA LEU A 19 16.82 8.34 14.41
C LEU A 19 18.28 8.25 13.97
N SER A 20 18.48 7.65 12.80
CA SER A 20 19.78 7.66 12.13
C SER A 20 20.31 9.08 11.96
N ARG A 21 21.61 9.22 12.18
CA ARG A 21 22.36 10.47 12.07
C ARG A 21 23.02 10.56 10.72
N TYR A 22 23.35 11.78 10.29
CA TYR A 22 23.98 12.03 9.00
C TYR A 22 25.22 11.15 8.77
N GLY A 23 26.09 11.01 9.79
CA GLY A 23 27.34 10.26 9.68
C GLY A 23 27.22 8.74 9.83
N ASP A 24 26.04 8.21 10.13
CA ASP A 24 25.87 6.77 10.34
C ASP A 24 26.16 5.98 9.05
N ALA A 25 26.67 4.76 9.21
CA ALA A 25 26.94 3.85 8.10
C ALA A 25 25.64 3.40 7.40
N GLN A 26 24.54 3.33 8.14
CA GLN A 26 23.22 2.98 7.64
C GLN A 26 22.19 4.01 8.12
N TRP A 27 21.29 4.41 7.22
CA TRP A 27 20.10 5.18 7.60
C TRP A 27 18.88 4.27 7.58
N ASP A 28 18.11 4.27 8.68
CA ASP A 28 16.80 3.66 8.79
C ASP A 28 15.75 4.73 9.12
N LEU A 29 14.89 5.02 8.15
CA LEU A 29 13.81 5.99 8.25
C LEU A 29 12.44 5.32 8.38
N THR A 30 12.38 4.01 8.66
CA THR A 30 11.12 3.29 8.95
C THR A 30 10.26 4.00 10.01
N PRO A 31 10.81 4.60 11.08
CA PRO A 31 10.02 5.35 12.06
C PRO A 31 9.23 6.53 11.50
N ALA A 32 9.55 7.01 10.30
CA ALA A 32 8.84 8.09 9.61
C ALA A 32 7.82 7.57 8.57
N VAL A 33 7.55 6.26 8.54
CA VAL A 33 6.63 5.61 7.60
C VAL A 33 5.39 5.10 8.35
N PHE A 34 4.25 5.77 8.14
CA PHE A 34 2.98 5.43 8.79
C PHE A 34 2.20 4.29 8.14
N ARG A 35 2.64 3.81 6.96
CA ARG A 35 1.97 2.72 6.24
C ARG A 35 2.49 1.37 6.76
N GLY A 36 1.64 0.60 7.46
CA GLY A 36 2.00 -0.71 8.01
C GLY A 36 2.50 -1.74 6.98
N ASN A 37 2.08 -1.62 5.72
CA ASN A 37 2.46 -2.55 4.63
C ASN A 37 3.70 -2.12 3.83
N ALA A 38 4.34 -0.99 4.16
CA ALA A 38 5.52 -0.54 3.44
C ALA A 38 6.75 -1.39 3.85
N PRO A 39 7.46 -2.05 2.92
CA PRO A 39 8.65 -2.81 3.26
C PRO A 39 9.70 -1.91 3.92
N ARG A 40 10.28 -2.35 5.05
CA ARG A 40 11.36 -1.63 5.76
C ARG A 40 12.50 -1.23 4.84
N SER A 41 12.84 -2.12 3.91
CA SER A 41 13.90 -1.90 2.93
C SER A 41 13.68 -0.65 2.06
N HIS A 42 12.45 -0.17 1.89
CA HIS A 42 12.16 1.03 1.09
C HIS A 42 12.61 2.32 1.79
N ALA A 43 12.64 2.30 3.13
CA ALA A 43 12.98 3.44 3.97
C ALA A 43 14.37 3.33 4.61
N SER A 44 15.20 2.38 4.16
CA SER A 44 16.57 2.19 4.65
C SER A 44 17.60 2.23 3.52
N CYS A 45 18.79 2.75 3.79
CA CYS A 45 19.95 2.63 2.90
C CYS A 45 21.24 2.38 3.67
N ASP A 46 22.18 1.68 3.04
CA ASP A 46 23.48 1.33 3.61
C ASP A 46 24.61 1.94 2.77
N PHE A 47 25.42 2.77 3.42
CA PHE A 47 26.59 3.44 2.84
C PHE A 47 27.88 2.65 3.04
N ALA A 48 27.91 1.64 3.92
CA ALA A 48 29.10 0.81 4.16
C ALA A 48 29.48 0.01 2.89
N ALA A 49 28.48 -0.46 2.14
CA ALA A 49 28.64 -1.20 0.89
C ALA A 49 29.13 -0.37 -0.31
N ILE A 50 29.53 0.88 -0.11
CA ILE A 50 30.10 1.75 -1.14
C ILE A 50 31.61 1.75 -0.99
N GLU A 51 32.34 1.33 -2.02
CA GLU A 51 33.80 1.18 -1.97
C GLU A 51 34.51 2.52 -1.91
N HIS A 52 34.05 3.51 -2.68
CA HIS A 52 34.74 4.77 -2.87
C HIS A 52 34.17 5.90 -2.01
N ASP A 53 35.03 6.58 -1.26
CA ASP A 53 34.62 7.60 -0.30
C ASP A 53 34.03 8.86 -0.94
N ASP A 54 34.49 9.24 -2.14
CA ASP A 54 33.92 10.36 -2.88
C ASP A 54 32.48 10.09 -3.37
N VAL A 55 32.18 8.85 -3.77
CA VAL A 55 30.81 8.40 -4.08
C VAL A 55 29.98 8.40 -2.81
N ARG A 56 30.50 7.84 -1.71
CA ARG A 56 29.82 7.71 -0.42
C ARG A 56 29.41 9.08 0.14
N GLU A 57 30.34 10.03 0.20
CA GLU A 57 30.09 11.37 0.75
C GLU A 57 29.16 12.19 -0.16
N THR A 58 29.35 12.14 -1.48
CA THR A 58 28.47 12.85 -2.42
C THR A 58 27.03 12.31 -2.34
N LEU A 59 26.87 10.99 -2.29
CA LEU A 59 25.56 10.35 -2.18
C LEU A 59 24.87 10.70 -0.86
N ARG A 60 25.60 10.65 0.25
CA ARG A 60 25.08 11.01 1.58
C ARG A 60 24.61 12.46 1.62
N ALA A 61 25.44 13.39 1.13
CA ALA A 61 25.07 14.81 1.06
C ALA A 61 23.84 15.05 0.17
N PHE A 62 23.78 14.39 -0.99
CA PHE A 62 22.65 14.49 -1.90
C PHE A 62 21.34 13.98 -1.29
N LEU A 63 21.35 12.79 -0.66
CA LEU A 63 20.15 12.24 -0.03
C LEU A 63 19.70 13.09 1.17
N HIS A 64 20.64 13.61 1.95
CA HIS A 64 20.31 14.55 3.03
C HIS A 64 19.59 15.79 2.50
N ALA A 65 20.09 16.38 1.40
CA ALA A 65 19.45 17.53 0.77
C ALA A 65 18.04 17.17 0.25
N ARG A 66 17.88 16.03 -0.42
CA ARG A 66 16.57 15.57 -0.95
C ARG A 66 15.53 15.27 0.12
N LEU A 67 15.95 14.79 1.29
CA LEU A 67 15.03 14.50 2.40
C LEU A 67 14.56 15.76 3.11
N ASN A 68 15.42 16.78 3.18
CA ASN A 68 15.23 17.90 4.10
C ASN A 68 14.94 19.24 3.44
N VAL A 69 15.28 19.40 2.16
CA VAL A 69 15.16 20.68 1.44
C VAL A 69 14.17 20.55 0.31
N ASP A 70 13.15 21.41 0.36
CA ASP A 70 12.22 21.67 -0.73
C ASP A 70 12.79 22.77 -1.65
N ILE A 71 12.61 22.62 -2.96
CA ILE A 71 12.91 23.65 -3.96
C ILE A 71 11.56 24.11 -4.51
N PRO A 72 11.04 25.27 -4.05
CA PRO A 72 9.70 25.73 -4.40
C PRO A 72 9.46 25.75 -5.92
N GLY A 73 8.34 25.17 -6.34
CA GLY A 73 7.94 25.12 -7.75
C GLY A 73 8.79 24.21 -8.65
N ARG A 74 9.81 23.51 -8.12
CA ARG A 74 10.68 22.62 -8.90
C ARG A 74 10.75 21.21 -8.33
N ARG A 75 11.02 21.04 -7.03
CA ARG A 75 11.28 19.73 -6.44
C ARG A 75 10.92 19.66 -4.96
N SER A 76 9.91 18.84 -4.65
CA SER A 76 9.53 18.53 -3.28
C SER A 76 10.53 17.60 -2.57
N ARG A 77 10.59 17.73 -1.23
CA ARG A 77 11.28 16.76 -0.36
C ARG A 77 10.81 15.35 -0.69
N ILE A 78 11.74 14.41 -0.76
CA ILE A 78 11.37 13.02 -1.00
C ILE A 78 10.74 12.42 0.26
N PRO A 79 9.67 11.62 0.14
CA PRO A 79 9.17 10.86 1.28
C PRO A 79 10.18 9.78 1.69
N PRO A 80 10.24 9.39 2.98
CA PRO A 80 11.15 8.34 3.46
C PRO A 80 11.06 7.03 2.67
N THR A 81 9.86 6.67 2.20
CA THR A 81 9.60 5.46 1.39
C THR A 81 10.28 5.45 0.03
N ARG A 82 10.76 6.59 -0.47
CA ARG A 82 11.50 6.68 -1.74
C ARG A 82 13.02 6.71 -1.54
N LEU A 83 13.50 6.67 -0.30
CA LEU A 83 14.92 6.75 0.02
C LEU A 83 15.74 5.71 -0.77
N ARG A 84 15.35 4.44 -0.70
CA ARG A 84 16.09 3.35 -1.37
C ARG A 84 16.17 3.55 -2.89
N THR A 85 15.07 3.93 -3.53
CA THR A 85 15.04 4.14 -4.98
C THR A 85 15.97 5.28 -5.39
N VAL A 86 15.87 6.42 -4.70
CA VAL A 86 16.73 7.59 -4.99
C VAL A 86 18.20 7.27 -4.71
N PHE A 87 18.48 6.52 -3.64
CA PHE A 87 19.82 6.02 -3.32
C PHE A 87 20.41 5.21 -4.48
N HIS A 88 19.68 4.23 -5.03
CA HIS A 88 20.19 3.39 -6.12
C HIS A 88 20.37 4.17 -7.42
N HIS A 89 19.46 5.09 -7.74
CA HIS A 89 19.57 5.91 -8.96
C HIS A 89 20.78 6.83 -8.89
N ALA A 90 20.95 7.54 -7.76
CA ALA A 90 22.07 8.43 -7.56
C ALA A 90 23.40 7.68 -7.49
N ARG A 91 23.47 6.56 -6.76
CA ARG A 91 24.66 5.69 -6.68
C ARG A 91 25.11 5.26 -8.07
N ARG A 92 24.20 4.74 -8.90
CA ARG A 92 24.51 4.30 -10.27
C ARG A 92 25.14 5.43 -11.11
N PHE A 93 24.57 6.63 -11.05
CA PHE A 93 25.12 7.76 -11.78
C PHE A 93 26.51 8.17 -11.27
N LEU A 94 26.71 8.25 -9.95
CA LEU A 94 28.00 8.62 -9.35
C LEU A 94 29.08 7.57 -9.66
N GLU A 95 28.75 6.28 -9.60
CA GLU A 95 29.64 5.19 -10.01
C GLU A 95 30.00 5.30 -11.50
N PHE A 96 29.05 5.67 -12.36
CA PHE A 96 29.33 5.92 -13.78
C PHE A 96 30.27 7.11 -14.00
N VAL A 97 30.04 8.24 -13.31
CA VAL A 97 30.93 9.41 -13.39
C VAL A 97 32.34 9.04 -12.97
N ARG A 98 32.47 8.33 -11.84
CA ARG A 98 33.76 7.88 -11.32
C ARG A 98 34.44 6.90 -12.27
N LEU A 99 33.71 5.95 -12.85
CA LEU A 99 34.26 5.02 -13.85
C LEU A 99 34.87 5.76 -15.06
N ARG A 100 34.25 6.87 -15.51
CA ARG A 100 34.68 7.62 -16.69
C ARG A 100 35.73 8.69 -16.41
N ARG A 101 35.81 9.22 -15.18
CA ARG A 101 36.69 10.34 -14.81
C ARG A 101 37.73 10.01 -13.71
N GLY A 102 37.67 8.81 -13.12
CA GLY A 102 38.53 8.37 -12.01
C GLY A 102 38.11 8.91 -10.63
N ALA A 103 37.33 9.99 -10.59
CA ALA A 103 36.80 10.59 -9.36
C ALA A 103 35.42 11.25 -9.60
N VAL A 104 34.67 11.44 -8.52
CA VAL A 104 33.41 12.20 -8.51
C VAL A 104 33.71 13.69 -8.34
N ASP A 105 33.72 14.40 -9.45
CA ASP A 105 33.79 15.87 -9.52
C ASP A 105 32.63 16.39 -10.38
N LEU A 106 31.47 16.59 -9.75
CA LEU A 106 30.24 16.99 -10.43
C LEU A 106 30.34 18.35 -11.14
N PRO A 107 30.99 19.38 -10.57
CA PRO A 107 31.19 20.66 -11.28
C PRO A 107 31.93 20.53 -12.61
N ARG A 108 32.83 19.55 -12.76
CA ARG A 108 33.60 19.30 -14.01
C ARG A 108 32.93 18.33 -14.97
N VAL A 109 31.76 17.79 -14.62
CA VAL A 109 30.98 16.99 -15.56
C VAL A 109 30.51 17.91 -16.70
N GLU A 110 30.50 17.39 -17.92
CA GLU A 110 30.05 18.07 -19.13
C GLU A 110 28.84 17.34 -19.72
N GLN A 111 28.05 18.03 -20.55
CA GLN A 111 26.86 17.47 -21.21
C GLN A 111 27.19 16.19 -21.99
N ALA A 112 28.37 16.10 -22.62
CA ALA A 112 28.81 14.90 -23.35
C ALA A 112 28.87 13.65 -22.46
N LEU A 113 29.32 13.78 -21.19
CA LEU A 113 29.34 12.65 -20.27
C LEU A 113 27.92 12.22 -19.85
N LEU A 114 27.00 13.18 -19.73
CA LEU A 114 25.60 12.90 -19.43
C LEU A 114 24.91 12.19 -20.60
N ASP A 115 25.21 12.60 -21.82
CA ASP A 115 24.69 11.97 -23.04
C ASP A 115 25.21 10.55 -23.18
N ASP A 116 26.47 10.31 -22.84
CA ASP A 116 27.02 8.95 -22.74
C ASP A 116 26.28 8.11 -21.72
N TYR A 117 26.04 8.64 -20.51
CA TYR A 117 25.26 7.95 -19.49
C TYR A 117 23.85 7.60 -20.02
N ALA A 118 23.15 8.57 -20.63
CA ALA A 118 21.83 8.35 -21.23
C ALA A 118 21.85 7.30 -22.35
N ARG A 119 22.91 7.24 -23.18
CA ARG A 119 23.09 6.17 -24.17
C ARG A 119 23.25 4.81 -23.50
N THR A 120 24.13 4.68 -22.51
CA THR A 120 24.30 3.40 -21.79
C THR A 120 23.01 2.87 -21.14
N LEU A 121 22.14 3.77 -20.67
CA LEU A 121 20.86 3.39 -20.12
C LEU A 121 19.85 2.94 -21.17
N ARG A 122 19.84 3.59 -22.34
CA ARG A 122 18.96 3.27 -23.48
C ARG A 122 19.36 1.99 -24.21
N ASP A 123 20.66 1.71 -24.29
CA ASP A 123 21.18 0.53 -24.97
C ASP A 123 20.87 -0.78 -24.22
N ASP A 124 20.48 -0.70 -22.94
CA ASP A 124 19.96 -1.84 -22.18
C ASP A 124 18.52 -2.16 -22.60
N ARG A 125 18.37 -3.10 -23.53
CA ARG A 125 17.08 -3.58 -24.07
C ARG A 125 16.09 -4.10 -23.01
N ARG A 126 16.54 -4.38 -21.79
CA ARG A 126 15.65 -4.82 -20.69
C ARG A 126 14.92 -3.65 -20.03
N ARG A 127 15.33 -2.41 -20.28
CA ARG A 127 14.78 -1.22 -19.62
C ARG A 127 13.74 -0.53 -20.49
N GLN A 128 12.58 -0.27 -19.90
CA GLN A 128 11.57 0.57 -20.52
C GLN A 128 12.01 2.05 -20.52
N PRO A 129 11.63 2.85 -21.53
CA PRO A 129 11.97 4.28 -21.59
C PRO A 129 11.59 5.06 -20.34
N ALA A 130 10.43 4.76 -19.73
CA ALA A 130 9.99 5.39 -18.48
C ALA A 130 10.96 5.16 -17.31
N ALA A 131 11.53 3.95 -17.20
CA ALA A 131 12.53 3.63 -16.20
C ALA A 131 13.85 4.39 -16.47
N VAL A 132 14.23 4.57 -17.73
CA VAL A 132 15.39 5.38 -18.12
C VAL A 132 15.18 6.84 -17.74
N ALA A 133 13.99 7.41 -17.99
CA ALA A 133 13.68 8.78 -17.58
C ALA A 133 13.82 8.97 -16.06
N HIS A 134 13.33 8.03 -15.24
CA HIS A 134 13.51 8.09 -13.78
C HIS A 134 14.97 7.96 -13.32
N LEU A 135 15.82 7.28 -14.09
CA LEU A 135 17.26 7.22 -13.82
C LEU A 135 17.98 8.51 -14.23
N LEU A 136 17.52 9.19 -15.28
CA LEU A 136 18.07 10.47 -15.73
C LEU A 136 17.58 11.66 -14.89
N ASP A 137 16.38 11.58 -14.32
CA ASP A 137 15.82 12.59 -13.41
C ASP A 137 16.74 12.91 -12.23
N VAL A 138 17.46 11.90 -11.71
CA VAL A 138 18.39 12.09 -10.60
C VAL A 138 19.58 12.98 -10.99
N VAL A 139 19.94 13.00 -12.27
CA VAL A 139 21.02 13.85 -12.81
C VAL A 139 20.59 15.31 -12.78
N VAL A 140 19.34 15.61 -13.17
CA VAL A 140 18.77 16.95 -13.04
C VAL A 140 18.76 17.40 -11.58
N ASP A 141 18.45 16.49 -10.65
CA ASP A 141 18.47 16.78 -9.22
C ASP A 141 19.87 17.18 -8.72
N PHE A 142 20.97 16.64 -9.28
CA PHE A 142 22.33 17.08 -8.94
C PHE A 142 22.63 18.52 -9.39
N HIS A 143 21.93 19.06 -10.39
CA HIS A 143 21.99 20.48 -10.73
C HIS A 143 21.13 21.33 -9.79
N LEU A 144 19.90 20.89 -9.52
CA LEU A 144 18.96 21.63 -8.67
C LEU A 144 19.46 21.81 -7.24
N TYR A 145 20.14 20.79 -6.70
CA TYR A 145 20.66 20.82 -5.32
C TYR A 145 22.14 21.23 -5.23
N ARG A 146 22.74 21.74 -6.32
CA ARG A 146 24.20 22.01 -6.41
C ARG A 146 24.78 22.88 -5.28
N GLU A 147 24.02 23.86 -4.81
CA GLU A 147 24.42 24.79 -3.73
C GLU A 147 24.37 24.14 -2.34
N ARG A 148 23.75 22.97 -2.22
CA ARG A 148 23.60 22.21 -0.96
C ARG A 148 24.58 21.06 -0.84
N LEU A 149 25.39 20.82 -1.87
CA LEU A 149 26.38 19.75 -1.90
C LEU A 149 27.76 20.32 -1.48
N PRO A 150 28.49 19.67 -0.56
CA PRO A 150 29.78 20.17 -0.06
C PRO A 150 30.86 20.42 -1.13
N ARG A 151 30.84 19.64 -2.21
CA ARG A 151 31.78 19.75 -3.35
C ARG A 151 31.15 20.37 -4.60
N GLY A 152 29.96 20.95 -4.46
CA GLY A 152 29.15 21.42 -5.58
C GLY A 152 28.44 20.30 -6.34
N GLY A 153 27.43 20.68 -7.12
CA GLY A 153 26.72 19.81 -8.04
C GLY A 153 27.05 20.11 -9.50
N LEU A 154 26.16 19.73 -10.41
CA LEU A 154 26.35 20.00 -11.84
C LEU A 154 26.27 21.51 -12.11
N GLY A 155 27.27 22.05 -12.80
CA GLY A 155 27.40 23.48 -13.09
C GLY A 155 26.41 24.02 -14.13
N PHE A 156 25.71 23.14 -14.85
CA PHE A 156 24.74 23.48 -15.88
C PHE A 156 23.48 22.61 -15.75
N GLU A 157 22.38 23.04 -16.35
CA GLU A 157 21.12 22.30 -16.35
C GLU A 157 21.16 21.16 -17.40
N PRO A 158 21.10 19.88 -16.99
CA PRO A 158 21.19 18.75 -17.92
C PRO A 158 20.07 18.76 -18.96
N TRP A 159 20.44 18.62 -20.24
CA TRP A 159 19.49 18.54 -21.36
C TRP A 159 18.48 19.69 -21.42
N GLY A 160 18.84 20.87 -20.91
CA GLY A 160 17.95 22.04 -20.85
C GLY A 160 16.70 21.81 -19.98
N GLY A 161 16.79 20.95 -18.96
CA GLY A 161 15.71 20.64 -18.02
C GLY A 161 14.85 19.42 -18.41
N GLY A 162 15.18 18.74 -19.52
CA GLY A 162 14.37 17.66 -20.10
C GLY A 162 15.01 16.26 -20.07
N ALA A 163 15.07 15.60 -18.91
CA ALA A 163 15.54 14.21 -18.79
C ALA A 163 14.72 13.20 -19.63
N ALA A 164 13.44 13.49 -19.87
CA ALA A 164 12.59 12.67 -20.73
C ALA A 164 13.08 12.63 -22.18
N THR A 165 13.48 13.78 -22.75
CA THR A 165 14.02 13.85 -24.11
C THR A 165 15.30 13.04 -24.24
N ALA A 166 16.19 13.13 -23.25
CA ALA A 166 17.41 12.33 -23.20
C ALA A 166 17.15 10.82 -23.03
N ALA A 167 16.06 10.43 -22.36
CA ALA A 167 15.61 9.05 -22.25
C ALA A 167 15.00 8.50 -23.56
N GLY A 168 14.94 9.31 -24.62
CA GLY A 168 14.36 8.91 -25.91
C GLY A 168 12.86 9.14 -26.02
N PHE A 169 12.24 9.87 -25.07
CA PHE A 169 10.91 10.41 -25.30
C PHE A 169 11.01 11.55 -26.31
N THR A 170 10.38 11.42 -27.47
CA THR A 170 10.11 12.57 -28.34
C THR A 170 9.04 13.44 -27.67
N VAL A 171 9.46 14.28 -26.72
CA VAL A 171 8.65 15.42 -26.31
C VAL A 171 8.78 16.41 -27.45
N ALA A 172 7.78 16.46 -28.34
CA ALA A 172 7.65 17.58 -29.27
C ALA A 172 7.84 18.86 -28.45
N ARG A 173 8.83 19.70 -28.78
CA ARG A 173 9.14 20.91 -28.01
C ARG A 173 7.86 21.70 -27.79
N VAL A 174 7.35 21.70 -26.56
CA VAL A 174 6.17 22.47 -26.18
C VAL A 174 6.65 23.85 -25.72
N GLY A 175 7.01 24.68 -26.70
CA GLY A 175 6.90 26.12 -26.53
C GLY A 175 5.44 26.48 -26.69
N GLY A 176 4.73 26.67 -25.56
CA GLY A 176 3.30 26.97 -25.51
C GLY A 176 2.49 25.74 -25.11
N ALA A 177 1.90 25.77 -23.90
CA ALA A 177 1.08 24.72 -23.32
C ALA A 177 0.25 23.97 -24.39
N VAL A 178 0.58 22.70 -24.63
CA VAL A 178 -0.26 21.84 -25.46
C VAL A 178 -1.58 21.69 -24.72
N GLU A 179 -2.63 22.23 -25.30
CA GLU A 179 -4.01 21.99 -24.91
C GLU A 179 -4.23 20.48 -24.73
N ASN A 180 -4.95 20.09 -23.68
CA ASN A 180 -5.12 18.69 -23.30
C ASN A 180 -5.65 17.88 -24.50
N ARG A 181 -4.77 17.09 -25.14
CA ARG A 181 -5.10 16.29 -26.34
C ARG A 181 -5.78 14.96 -25.99
N THR A 182 -5.98 14.66 -24.70
CA THR A 182 -6.80 13.52 -24.30
C THR A 182 -8.22 13.81 -24.78
N PRO A 183 -8.79 13.01 -25.71
CA PRO A 183 -10.16 13.19 -26.13
C PRO A 183 -11.06 13.21 -24.90
N ARG A 184 -12.05 14.10 -24.89
CA ARG A 184 -13.05 14.10 -23.81
C ARG A 184 -13.65 12.70 -23.72
N MET A 185 -13.80 12.20 -22.50
CA MET A 185 -14.45 10.93 -22.28
C MET A 185 -15.85 10.98 -22.92
N PRO A 186 -16.23 9.98 -23.75
CA PRO A 186 -17.53 9.98 -24.40
C PRO A 186 -18.65 10.13 -23.37
N GLU A 187 -19.71 10.85 -23.73
CA GLU A 187 -20.84 11.09 -22.83
C GLU A 187 -21.48 9.78 -22.35
N ALA A 188 -21.56 8.79 -23.25
CA ALA A 188 -22.00 7.43 -22.97
C ALA A 188 -21.17 6.70 -21.89
N VAL A 189 -19.98 7.20 -21.53
CA VAL A 189 -19.12 6.65 -20.48
C VAL A 189 -19.13 7.54 -19.24
N ILE A 190 -18.94 8.86 -19.40
CA ILE A 190 -18.81 9.77 -18.25
C ILE A 190 -20.14 9.94 -17.49
N THR A 191 -21.27 9.94 -18.20
CA THR A 191 -22.60 10.10 -17.59
C THR A 191 -22.95 8.95 -16.65
N PRO A 192 -22.90 7.67 -17.06
CA PRO A 192 -23.15 6.57 -16.12
C PRO A 192 -22.10 6.51 -15.02
N LEU A 193 -20.82 6.80 -15.32
CA LEU A 193 -19.77 6.83 -14.30
C LEU A 193 -20.07 7.85 -13.20
N LEU A 194 -20.44 9.08 -13.57
CA LEU A 194 -20.80 10.12 -12.61
C LEU A 194 -22.08 9.80 -11.84
N ALA A 195 -23.10 9.24 -12.51
CA ALA A 195 -24.34 8.82 -11.87
C ALA A 195 -24.09 7.75 -10.79
N TRP A 196 -23.32 6.71 -11.11
CA TRP A 196 -22.95 5.67 -10.14
C TRP A 196 -22.02 6.18 -9.05
N SER A 197 -21.06 7.07 -9.39
CA SER A 197 -20.18 7.69 -8.40
C SER A 197 -20.98 8.52 -7.40
N LEU A 198 -21.96 9.30 -7.87
CA LEU A 198 -22.82 10.09 -7.00
C LEU A 198 -23.67 9.17 -6.12
N ARG A 199 -24.32 8.14 -6.67
CA ARG A 199 -25.09 7.16 -5.88
C ARG A 199 -24.23 6.46 -4.82
N TYR A 200 -22.99 6.11 -5.16
CA TYR A 200 -22.08 5.50 -4.20
C TYR A 200 -21.83 6.40 -2.99
N VAL A 201 -21.68 7.70 -3.23
CA VAL A 201 -21.44 8.68 -2.15
C VAL A 201 -22.73 9.06 -1.42
N THR A 202 -23.87 9.20 -2.11
CA THR A 202 -25.10 9.74 -1.53
C THR A 202 -26.07 8.69 -1.00
N GLN A 203 -25.99 7.45 -1.47
CA GLN A 203 -26.88 6.35 -1.07
C GLN A 203 -26.08 5.24 -0.40
N PHE A 204 -25.19 4.58 -1.15
CA PHE A 204 -24.51 3.37 -0.65
C PHE A 204 -23.49 3.64 0.46
N SER A 205 -23.00 4.87 0.60
CA SER A 205 -22.11 5.24 1.70
C SER A 205 -22.77 5.03 3.07
N HIS A 206 -24.05 5.37 3.19
CA HIS A 206 -24.82 5.19 4.42
C HIS A 206 -24.96 3.70 4.76
N ASP A 207 -25.25 2.85 3.76
CA ASP A 207 -25.34 1.41 3.95
C ASP A 207 -23.98 0.81 4.37
N ILE A 208 -22.88 1.26 3.75
CA ILE A 208 -21.53 0.82 4.10
C ILE A 208 -21.19 1.21 5.54
N PHE A 209 -21.52 2.44 5.96
CA PHE A 209 -21.28 2.86 7.33
C PHE A 209 -22.18 2.13 8.34
N ALA A 210 -23.44 1.84 7.99
CA ALA A 210 -24.34 1.06 8.83
C ALA A 210 -23.84 -0.38 9.00
N ALA A 211 -23.47 -1.05 7.91
CA ALA A 211 -22.89 -2.40 7.95
C ALA A 211 -21.57 -2.43 8.73
N ARG A 212 -20.75 -1.37 8.61
CA ARG A 212 -19.52 -1.23 9.40
C ARG A 212 -19.80 -1.06 10.89
N ALA A 213 -20.80 -0.28 11.26
CA ALA A 213 -21.21 -0.10 12.65
C ALA A 213 -21.74 -1.40 13.24
N GLU A 214 -22.53 -2.16 12.48
CA GLU A 214 -23.01 -3.49 12.87
C GLU A 214 -21.85 -4.47 13.10
N LEU A 215 -20.89 -4.54 12.18
CA LEU A 215 -19.69 -5.37 12.33
C LEU A 215 -18.90 -4.99 13.60
N LEU A 216 -18.67 -3.70 13.83
CA LEU A 216 -17.97 -3.22 15.03
C LEU A 216 -18.72 -3.59 16.32
N ALA A 217 -20.04 -3.53 16.32
CA ALA A 217 -20.86 -3.94 17.46
C ALA A 217 -20.75 -5.45 17.74
N LEU A 218 -20.76 -6.27 16.68
CA LEU A 218 -20.55 -7.72 16.78
C LEU A 218 -19.15 -8.06 17.28
N GLU A 219 -18.13 -7.37 16.79
CA GLU A 219 -16.74 -7.51 17.24
C GLU A 219 -16.58 -7.13 18.72
N ALA A 220 -17.14 -6.00 19.14
CA ALA A 220 -17.11 -5.57 20.54
C ALA A 220 -17.85 -6.54 21.46
N ARG A 221 -19.01 -7.07 21.02
CA ARG A 221 -19.73 -8.12 21.75
C ARG A 221 -18.89 -9.39 21.88
N ARG A 222 -18.25 -9.83 20.80
CA ARG A 222 -17.36 -11.00 20.77
C ARG A 222 -16.19 -10.84 21.75
N ASP A 223 -15.57 -9.66 21.80
CA ASP A 223 -14.48 -9.35 22.73
C ASP A 223 -14.96 -9.35 24.19
N ALA A 224 -16.13 -8.76 24.47
CA ALA A 224 -16.72 -8.75 25.82
C ALA A 224 -17.08 -10.16 26.30
N LEU A 225 -17.67 -10.99 25.43
CA LEU A 225 -17.96 -12.39 25.75
C LEU A 225 -16.68 -13.16 26.06
N ARG A 226 -15.66 -13.02 25.22
CA ARG A 226 -14.37 -13.68 25.41
C ARG A 226 -13.68 -13.26 26.71
N ALA A 227 -13.68 -11.97 27.03
CA ALA A 227 -13.13 -11.46 28.28
C ALA A 227 -13.85 -12.03 29.51
N GLY A 228 -15.19 -12.10 29.47
CA GLY A 228 -16.00 -12.71 30.53
C GLY A 228 -15.82 -14.21 30.69
N GLU A 229 -15.23 -14.89 29.70
CA GLU A 229 -15.08 -16.34 29.64
C GLU A 229 -13.63 -16.83 29.73
N ALA A 230 -12.67 -15.92 29.93
CA ALA A 230 -11.24 -16.20 29.93
C ALA A 230 -10.80 -17.26 30.98
N GLY A 231 -11.58 -17.43 32.06
CA GLY A 231 -11.32 -18.42 33.12
C GLY A 231 -12.15 -19.71 33.03
N LEU A 232 -13.02 -19.86 32.03
CA LEU A 232 -13.90 -21.02 31.92
C LEU A 232 -13.18 -22.21 31.27
N ALA A 233 -13.49 -23.41 31.76
CA ALA A 233 -13.05 -24.65 31.12
C ALA A 233 -13.57 -24.75 29.69
N ASP A 234 -12.79 -25.37 28.81
CA ASP A 234 -13.10 -25.50 27.38
C ASP A 234 -14.47 -26.13 27.12
N VAL A 235 -14.87 -27.13 27.91
CA VAL A 235 -16.15 -27.82 27.78
C VAL A 235 -17.33 -26.84 27.97
N GLU A 236 -17.22 -25.96 28.96
CA GLU A 236 -18.26 -24.95 29.23
C GLU A 236 -18.28 -23.88 28.15
N ARG A 237 -17.11 -23.43 27.66
CA ARG A 237 -17.03 -22.48 26.54
C ARG A 237 -17.67 -23.06 25.27
N ARG A 238 -17.40 -24.33 24.95
CA ARG A 238 -18.02 -25.03 23.81
C ARG A 238 -19.53 -25.12 23.93
N ARG A 239 -20.05 -25.41 25.14
CA ARG A 239 -21.49 -25.42 25.40
C ARG A 239 -22.10 -24.05 25.12
N ARG A 240 -21.51 -22.98 25.64
CA ARG A 240 -22.00 -21.60 25.44
C ARG A 240 -21.90 -21.13 23.99
N HIS A 241 -20.84 -21.48 23.27
CA HIS A 241 -20.73 -21.18 21.84
C HIS A 241 -21.86 -21.86 21.05
N ARG A 242 -22.18 -23.12 21.37
CA ARG A 242 -23.32 -23.85 20.77
C ARG A 242 -24.66 -23.19 21.10
N ASP A 243 -24.89 -22.85 22.36
CA ASP A 243 -26.13 -22.20 22.80
C ASP A 243 -26.34 -20.87 22.05
N ARG A 244 -25.28 -20.08 21.87
CA ARG A 244 -25.33 -18.82 21.10
C ARG A 244 -25.58 -19.04 19.61
N LEU A 245 -24.94 -20.05 19.02
CA LEU A 245 -25.14 -20.38 17.61
C LEU A 245 -26.59 -20.85 17.36
N ALA A 246 -27.13 -21.70 18.24
CA ALA A 246 -28.52 -22.12 18.19
C ALA A 246 -29.48 -20.92 18.32
N ALA A 247 -29.23 -20.04 19.30
CA ALA A 247 -30.04 -18.82 19.48
C ALA A 247 -29.99 -17.88 18.26
N TYR A 248 -28.84 -17.81 17.58
CA TYR A 248 -28.70 -17.06 16.33
C TYR A 248 -29.54 -17.69 15.21
N PHE A 249 -29.48 -19.01 15.02
CA PHE A 249 -30.32 -19.70 14.02
C PHE A 249 -31.82 -19.61 14.32
N ASP A 250 -32.20 -19.66 15.60
CA ASP A 250 -33.59 -19.44 16.01
C ASP A 250 -34.05 -18.01 15.74
N ARG A 251 -33.15 -17.03 15.86
CA ARG A 251 -33.42 -15.65 15.45
C ARG A 251 -33.65 -15.57 13.94
N LEU A 252 -32.75 -16.14 13.13
CA LEU A 252 -32.91 -16.16 11.68
C LEU A 252 -34.24 -16.81 11.26
N ARG A 253 -34.59 -17.95 11.88
CA ARG A 253 -35.88 -18.61 11.63
C ARG A 253 -37.08 -17.69 11.90
N ARG A 254 -37.07 -16.99 13.03
CA ARG A 254 -38.16 -16.05 13.41
C ARG A 254 -38.25 -14.86 12.46
N GLU A 255 -37.12 -14.43 11.91
CA GLU A 255 -37.03 -13.30 10.97
C GLU A 255 -37.27 -13.73 9.52
N GLY A 256 -37.50 -15.03 9.26
CA GLY A 256 -37.64 -15.56 7.90
C GLY A 256 -36.35 -15.50 7.08
N ARG A 257 -35.20 -15.49 7.76
CA ARG A 257 -33.86 -15.40 7.17
C ARG A 257 -33.16 -16.75 7.11
N SER A 258 -32.17 -16.83 6.25
CA SER A 258 -31.45 -18.06 5.92
C SER A 258 -30.01 -18.05 6.45
N VAL A 259 -29.27 -19.15 6.29
CA VAL A 259 -27.86 -19.20 6.72
C VAL A 259 -26.98 -18.35 5.79
N PRO A 260 -26.11 -17.47 6.34
CA PRO A 260 -25.36 -16.52 5.53
C PRO A 260 -24.20 -17.15 4.74
N LEU A 261 -24.10 -16.83 3.46
CA LEU A 261 -23.00 -17.14 2.55
C LEU A 261 -22.18 -15.90 2.21
N TRP A 262 -20.92 -16.10 1.83
CA TRP A 262 -20.15 -15.04 1.19
C TRP A 262 -20.75 -14.67 -0.18
N THR A 263 -20.61 -13.40 -0.58
CA THR A 263 -21.05 -12.94 -1.90
C THR A 263 -20.31 -13.64 -3.04
N ASN A 264 -19.03 -13.95 -2.83
CA ASN A 264 -18.16 -14.62 -3.81
C ASN A 264 -17.40 -15.79 -3.16
N ALA A 265 -17.03 -16.78 -3.98
CA ALA A 265 -16.11 -17.85 -3.60
C ALA A 265 -14.69 -17.30 -3.41
N HIS A 266 -14.34 -16.92 -2.17
CA HIS A 266 -12.99 -16.49 -1.85
C HIS A 266 -12.06 -17.71 -1.87
N ASN A 267 -10.90 -17.58 -2.54
CA ASN A 267 -9.87 -18.62 -2.65
C ASN A 267 -10.31 -19.93 -3.34
N GLY A 268 -11.34 -19.90 -4.19
CA GLY A 268 -11.81 -21.08 -4.92
C GLY A 268 -12.52 -22.13 -4.06
N VAL A 269 -12.79 -21.82 -2.79
CA VAL A 269 -13.59 -22.67 -1.90
C VAL A 269 -15.05 -22.52 -2.29
N VAL A 270 -15.68 -23.62 -2.65
CA VAL A 270 -17.10 -23.71 -3.02
C VAL A 270 -17.79 -24.80 -2.19
N ARG A 271 -19.11 -24.70 -2.08
CA ARG A 271 -19.96 -25.69 -1.43
C ARG A 271 -20.91 -26.29 -2.46
N ASP A 272 -21.09 -27.59 -2.44
CA ASP A 272 -22.13 -28.25 -3.25
C ASP A 272 -23.51 -27.70 -2.83
N GLY A 273 -24.24 -27.22 -3.82
CA GLY A 273 -25.57 -26.65 -3.70
C GLY A 273 -26.63 -27.72 -3.47
N PRO A 274 -27.88 -27.31 -3.27
CA PRO A 274 -29.00 -28.25 -3.06
C PRO A 274 -29.38 -29.06 -4.32
N GLY A 275 -28.83 -28.74 -5.49
CA GLY A 275 -29.01 -29.47 -6.75
C GLY A 275 -27.72 -30.16 -7.22
N ASP A 276 -27.86 -31.23 -7.99
CA ASP A 276 -26.74 -31.99 -8.53
C ASP A 276 -25.87 -31.09 -9.44
N GLY A 277 -24.62 -30.86 -9.03
CA GLY A 277 -23.64 -30.06 -9.77
C GLY A 277 -23.71 -28.54 -9.58
N ASP A 278 -24.61 -28.01 -8.75
CA ASP A 278 -24.65 -26.56 -8.47
C ASP A 278 -23.61 -26.22 -7.38
N THR A 279 -22.85 -25.14 -7.53
CA THR A 279 -21.84 -24.74 -6.53
C THR A 279 -22.16 -23.37 -5.97
N THR A 280 -22.28 -23.30 -4.64
CA THR A 280 -22.56 -22.06 -3.90
C THR A 280 -21.29 -21.52 -3.23
N PRO A 281 -21.18 -20.20 -3.01
CA PRO A 281 -20.13 -19.65 -2.17
C PRO A 281 -20.13 -20.27 -0.76
N PRO A 282 -18.99 -20.26 -0.05
CA PRO A 282 -18.90 -20.88 1.25
C PRO A 282 -19.71 -20.09 2.29
N VAL A 283 -20.11 -20.79 3.35
CA VAL A 283 -20.76 -20.18 4.52
C VAL A 283 -19.89 -19.05 5.06
N ASN A 284 -20.53 -17.94 5.44
CA ASN A 284 -19.87 -16.83 6.11
C ASN A 284 -19.53 -17.22 7.57
N ALA A 285 -18.56 -18.11 7.73
CA ALA A 285 -18.14 -18.65 9.02
C ALA A 285 -17.66 -17.53 9.95
N HIS A 286 -17.09 -16.45 9.40
CA HIS A 286 -16.68 -15.29 10.18
C HIS A 286 -17.86 -14.67 10.93
N LEU A 287 -18.98 -14.43 10.25
CA LEU A 287 -20.19 -13.91 10.88
C LEU A 287 -20.73 -14.87 11.96
N LEU A 288 -20.71 -16.18 11.69
CA LEU A 288 -21.09 -17.19 12.69
C LEU A 288 -20.19 -17.12 13.93
N HIS A 289 -18.87 -16.98 13.76
CA HIS A 289 -17.92 -16.87 14.88
C HIS A 289 -18.18 -15.63 15.72
N LEU A 290 -18.52 -14.49 15.10
CA LEU A 290 -18.89 -13.28 15.82
C LEU A 290 -20.13 -13.51 16.73
N HIS A 291 -21.17 -14.17 16.20
CA HIS A 291 -22.35 -14.52 17.00
C HIS A 291 -22.06 -15.55 18.11
N MET A 292 -21.12 -16.47 17.87
CA MET A 292 -20.65 -17.43 18.88
C MET A 292 -19.80 -16.80 19.99
N GLY A 293 -19.21 -15.63 19.73
CA GLY A 293 -18.20 -15.00 20.60
C GLY A 293 -16.80 -15.61 20.43
N VAL A 294 -16.50 -16.16 19.26
CA VAL A 294 -15.23 -16.82 18.95
C VAL A 294 -14.33 -15.90 18.14
N ASP A 295 -13.05 -15.83 18.53
CA ASP A 295 -11.99 -15.25 17.71
C ASP A 295 -11.08 -16.37 17.20
N VAL A 296 -11.31 -16.81 15.96
CA VAL A 296 -10.55 -17.93 15.37
C VAL A 296 -9.09 -17.60 15.07
N GLN A 297 -8.71 -16.32 15.04
CA GLN A 297 -7.29 -15.95 14.88
C GLN A 297 -6.52 -16.22 16.17
N VAL A 298 -7.17 -16.17 17.33
CA VAL A 298 -6.53 -16.44 18.61
C VAL A 298 -6.83 -17.85 19.12
N GLU A 299 -8.03 -18.38 18.88
CA GLU A 299 -8.46 -19.70 19.34
C GLU A 299 -8.97 -20.57 18.17
N PRO A 300 -8.09 -20.95 17.22
CA PRO A 300 -8.49 -21.62 15.96
C PRO A 300 -9.21 -22.96 16.18
N ARG A 301 -8.99 -23.62 17.33
CA ARG A 301 -9.66 -24.85 17.73
C ARG A 301 -11.19 -24.73 17.90
N PHE A 302 -11.72 -23.50 18.02
CA PHE A 302 -13.16 -23.23 18.12
C PHE A 302 -13.81 -22.88 16.77
N HIS A 303 -13.09 -23.04 15.66
CA HIS A 303 -13.64 -22.78 14.34
C HIS A 303 -14.83 -23.71 14.01
N VAL A 304 -16.01 -23.13 13.82
CA VAL A 304 -17.28 -23.88 13.65
C VAL A 304 -17.29 -24.88 12.50
N MET A 305 -16.65 -24.57 11.36
CA MET A 305 -16.65 -25.44 10.18
C MET A 305 -15.58 -26.53 10.19
N LEU A 306 -14.71 -26.61 11.22
CA LEU A 306 -13.74 -27.70 11.32
C LEU A 306 -14.37 -28.91 12.02
N THR A 307 -13.82 -30.10 11.79
CA THR A 307 -14.28 -31.37 12.42
C THR A 307 -14.30 -31.32 13.95
N THR A 308 -13.42 -30.52 14.57
CA THR A 308 -13.39 -30.29 16.02
C THR A 308 -14.34 -29.20 16.50
N GLY A 309 -15.02 -28.52 15.58
CA GLY A 309 -16.06 -27.53 15.81
C GLY A 309 -17.42 -28.21 15.89
N GLU A 310 -18.37 -27.73 15.10
CA GLU A 310 -19.75 -28.25 15.03
C GLU A 310 -20.35 -28.04 13.62
N PRO A 311 -19.71 -28.53 12.54
CA PRO A 311 -20.16 -28.28 11.17
C PRO A 311 -21.56 -28.85 10.92
N ALA A 312 -21.91 -29.96 11.57
CA ALA A 312 -23.22 -30.60 11.48
C ALA A 312 -24.38 -29.68 11.91
N ILE A 313 -24.17 -28.80 12.90
CA ILE A 313 -25.21 -27.84 13.32
C ILE A 313 -25.47 -26.81 12.20
N VAL A 314 -24.40 -26.37 11.52
CA VAL A 314 -24.51 -25.45 10.39
C VAL A 314 -25.18 -26.13 9.20
N GLU A 315 -24.81 -27.37 8.89
CA GLU A 315 -25.44 -28.17 7.82
C GLU A 315 -26.93 -28.41 8.09
N GLN A 316 -27.29 -28.75 9.33
CA GLN A 316 -28.68 -28.90 9.75
C GLN A 316 -29.45 -27.59 9.61
N ALA A 317 -28.86 -26.46 10.02
CA ALA A 317 -29.45 -25.14 9.88
C ALA A 317 -29.66 -24.78 8.40
N ILE A 318 -28.71 -25.11 7.53
CA ILE A 318 -28.86 -24.91 6.07
C ILE A 318 -30.01 -25.76 5.53
N GLY A 319 -30.12 -27.02 5.92
CA GLY A 319 -31.24 -27.88 5.51
C GLY A 319 -32.60 -27.36 5.98
N ALA A 320 -32.65 -26.71 7.14
CA ALA A 320 -33.89 -26.21 7.74
C ALA A 320 -34.28 -24.78 7.30
N LEU A 321 -33.30 -23.90 7.06
CA LEU A 321 -33.51 -22.47 6.79
C LEU A 321 -33.19 -22.08 5.34
N GLY A 322 -32.44 -22.91 4.62
CA GLY A 322 -31.85 -22.53 3.34
C GLY A 322 -30.61 -21.64 3.51
N VAL A 323 -30.24 -20.95 2.44
CA VAL A 323 -29.06 -20.06 2.38
C VAL A 323 -29.44 -18.67 1.87
N GLU A 324 -28.72 -17.64 2.34
CA GLU A 324 -28.82 -16.26 1.83
C GLU A 324 -27.44 -15.67 1.55
N THR A 325 -27.35 -14.78 0.58
CA THR A 325 -26.11 -14.05 0.29
C THR A 325 -25.95 -12.89 1.27
N GLY A 326 -24.79 -12.80 1.93
CA GLY A 326 -24.50 -11.74 2.90
C GLY A 326 -24.68 -12.22 4.33
N GLY A 327 -25.60 -11.60 5.08
CA GLY A 327 -25.91 -12.00 6.46
C GLY A 327 -25.99 -10.88 7.49
N PHE A 328 -25.54 -9.67 7.16
CA PHE A 328 -25.75 -8.51 8.02
C PHE A 328 -27.24 -8.16 8.12
N ASP A 329 -27.66 -7.65 9.28
CA ASP A 329 -29.00 -7.14 9.54
C ASP A 329 -29.23 -5.80 8.78
N THR A 330 -28.15 -5.12 8.37
CA THR A 330 -28.17 -3.93 7.52
C THR A 330 -28.68 -4.25 6.10
N VAL A 331 -29.86 -3.73 5.76
CA VAL A 331 -30.46 -3.86 4.43
C VAL A 331 -29.81 -2.87 3.46
N PRO A 332 -29.18 -3.32 2.35
CA PRO A 332 -28.62 -2.41 1.37
C PRO A 332 -29.74 -1.66 0.63
N SER A 333 -29.52 -0.38 0.35
CA SER A 333 -30.39 0.38 -0.53
C SER A 333 -30.45 -0.29 -1.90
N ALA A 334 -31.65 -0.44 -2.46
CA ALA A 334 -31.82 -1.01 -3.79
C ALA A 334 -31.10 -0.16 -4.83
N GLY A 335 -30.37 -0.82 -5.74
CA GLY A 335 -29.90 -0.17 -6.96
C GLY A 335 -31.10 0.23 -7.81
N PRO A 336 -31.18 1.47 -8.31
CA PRO A 336 -32.26 1.82 -9.23
C PRO A 336 -32.07 1.15 -10.60
N ASP A 337 -33.20 0.92 -11.27
CA ASP A 337 -33.30 0.61 -12.71
C ASP A 337 -32.44 1.55 -13.58
#